data_AF-A0AAQ3LBC7-F1
#
_entry.id   AF-A0AAQ3LBC7-F1
#
_cell.length_a   1.000
_cell.length_b   1.000
_cell.length_c   1.000
_cell.angle_alpha   90.00
_cell.angle_beta   90.00
_cell.angle_gamma   90.00
#
_symmetry.space_group_name_H-M   'P 1'
#
loop_
_entity.id
_entity.type
_entity.pdbx_description
1 polymer ?
#
loop_
_entity_poly.entity_id
_entity_poly.type
_entity_poly.pdbx_seq_one_letter_code
_entity_poly.pdbx_strand_id
1 'polypeptide(L)'
;MGKHPPLSELQKCIRRWKKGYLSEREVVDGLFASMKKEDLLTLSDECPEALLALLKTEVSRFPKADKGWDGFYLGTVSEYSPSISQERIRKIGLEETKRIRIGVELFRNWLKENGDSRSERKF
;
A
#
# COMPACT_ATOMS: atom_id res chain seq x y z
N MET A 1 -16.98 17.96 23.76
CA MET A 1 -15.61 18.05 23.23
C MET A 1 -15.20 16.67 22.74
N GLY A 2 -15.42 16.40 21.44
CA GLY A 2 -15.16 15.09 20.85
C GLY A 2 -13.66 14.84 20.78
N LYS A 3 -13.19 13.84 21.53
CA LYS A 3 -11.80 13.37 21.43
C LYS A 3 -11.63 12.83 20.01
N HIS A 4 -10.82 13.52 19.20
CA HIS A 4 -10.42 13.02 17.89
C HIS A 4 -9.88 11.59 18.06
N PRO A 5 -10.33 10.62 17.24
CA PRO A 5 -9.74 9.30 17.26
C PRO A 5 -8.23 9.43 16.97
N PRO A 6 -7.40 8.53 17.52
CA PRO A 6 -5.96 8.57 17.31
C PRO A 6 -5.65 8.61 15.82
N LEU A 7 -4.60 9.35 15.47
CA LEU A 7 -4.01 9.38 14.14
C LEU A 7 -3.86 7.95 13.62
N SER A 8 -4.69 7.57 12.64
CA SER A 8 -4.50 6.28 11.96
C SER A 8 -3.10 6.26 11.36
N GLU A 9 -2.47 5.09 11.29
CA GLU A 9 -1.13 4.96 10.71
C GLU A 9 -1.10 5.47 9.25
N LEU A 10 -2.23 5.34 8.54
CA LEU A 10 -2.49 5.96 7.23
C LEU A 10 -2.35 7.49 7.29
N GLN A 11 -3.03 8.17 8.22
CA GLN A 11 -2.95 9.64 8.35
C GLN A 11 -1.52 10.11 8.69
N LYS A 12 -0.79 9.35 9.50
CA LYS A 12 0.62 9.65 9.80
C LYS A 12 1.49 9.52 8.56
N CYS A 13 1.32 8.45 7.78
CA CYS A 13 2.05 8.23 6.53
C CYS A 13 1.77 9.33 5.50
N ILE A 14 0.50 9.70 5.29
CA ILE A 14 0.11 10.80 4.39
C ILE A 14 0.78 12.11 4.81
N ARG A 15 0.80 12.42 6.12
CA ARG A 15 1.45 13.63 6.64
C ARG A 15 2.96 13.62 6.44
N ARG A 16 3.63 12.48 6.61
CA ARG A 16 5.09 12.37 6.41
C ARG A 16 5.46 12.48 4.93
N TRP A 17 4.66 11.89 4.04
CA TRP A 17 4.78 12.04 2.59
C TRP A 17 4.63 13.50 2.15
N LYS A 18 3.58 14.19 2.60
CA LYS A 18 3.37 15.62 2.28
C LYS A 18 4.54 16.52 2.70
N LYS A 19 5.31 16.10 3.70
CA LYS A 19 6.50 16.82 4.19
C LYS A 19 7.80 16.37 3.53
N GLY A 20 7.75 15.44 2.57
CA GLY A 20 8.91 14.93 1.84
C GLY A 20 9.80 13.97 2.63
N TYR A 21 9.34 13.45 3.78
CA TYR A 21 10.15 12.58 4.64
C TYR A 21 10.18 11.11 4.22
N LEU A 22 9.35 10.72 3.26
CA LEU A 22 9.26 9.36 2.76
C LEU A 22 9.30 9.39 1.24
N SER A 23 10.08 8.48 0.65
CA SER A 23 10.03 8.24 -0.79
C SER A 23 8.69 7.62 -1.20
N GLU A 24 8.37 7.72 -2.50
CA GLU A 24 7.13 7.17 -3.05
C GLU A 24 6.96 5.67 -2.72
N ARG A 25 8.05 4.91 -2.76
CA ARG A 25 8.04 3.47 -2.50
C ARG A 25 7.85 3.14 -1.01
N GLU A 26 8.53 3.87 -0.12
CA GLU A 26 8.36 3.71 1.33
C GLU A 26 6.94 4.04 1.79
N VAL A 27 6.30 5.03 1.14
CA VAL A 27 4.91 5.35 1.39
C VAL A 27 4.01 4.21 0.92
N VAL A 28 4.19 3.73 -0.29
CA VAL A 28 3.33 2.67 -0.86
C VAL A 28 3.41 1.38 -0.05
N ASP A 29 4.62 0.92 0.26
CA ASP A 29 4.83 -0.32 1.01
C ASP A 29 4.31 -0.18 2.45
N GLY A 30 4.62 0.93 3.13
CA GLY A 30 4.14 1.20 4.48
C GLY A 30 2.62 1.36 4.55
N LEU A 31 2.02 1.97 3.54
CA LEU A 31 0.57 2.11 3.43
C LEU A 31 -0.09 0.75 3.23
N PHE A 32 0.33 -0.05 2.25
CA PHE A 32 -0.29 -1.37 2.03
C PHE A 32 -0.02 -2.34 3.19
N ALA A 33 1.14 -2.29 3.84
CA ALA A 33 1.45 -3.14 4.99
C ALA A 33 0.58 -2.86 6.22
N SER A 34 0.08 -1.62 6.36
CA SER A 34 -0.73 -1.18 7.51
C SER A 34 -2.22 -1.00 7.20
N MET A 35 -2.61 -1.07 5.92
CA MET A 35 -3.97 -0.80 5.45
C MET A 35 -4.97 -1.83 5.96
N LYS A 36 -6.01 -1.34 6.63
CA LYS A 36 -7.19 -2.11 7.02
C LYS A 36 -8.42 -1.66 6.25
N LYS A 37 -9.52 -2.39 6.43
CA LYS A 37 -10.80 -2.08 5.77
C LYS A 37 -11.31 -0.69 6.17
N GLU A 38 -11.13 -0.30 7.43
CA GLU A 38 -11.56 1.00 7.97
C GLU A 38 -10.75 2.16 7.38
N ASP A 39 -9.49 1.90 7.02
CA ASP A 39 -8.59 2.91 6.45
C ASP A 39 -9.02 3.30 5.02
N LEU A 40 -9.69 2.41 4.27
CA LEU A 40 -10.16 2.70 2.90
C LEU A 40 -11.15 3.87 2.85
N LEU A 41 -12.01 4.02 3.85
CA LEU A 41 -12.94 5.14 3.98
C LEU A 41 -12.18 6.46 4.27
N THR A 42 -11.16 6.39 5.11
CA THR A 42 -10.29 7.56 5.37
C THR A 42 -9.49 7.93 4.11
N LEU A 43 -9.09 6.92 3.33
CA LEU A 43 -8.37 7.09 2.08
C LEU A 43 -9.24 7.74 0.99
N SER A 44 -10.56 7.50 0.96
CA SER A 44 -11.44 8.19 0.01
C SER A 44 -11.63 9.67 0.33
N ASP A 45 -11.63 10.01 1.62
CA ASP A 45 -12.02 11.34 2.09
C ASP A 45 -10.83 12.28 2.29
N GLU A 46 -9.68 11.75 2.72
CA GLU A 46 -8.52 12.56 3.14
C GLU A 46 -7.27 12.35 2.26
N CYS A 47 -7.26 11.36 1.37
CA CYS A 47 -6.08 11.08 0.56
C CYS A 47 -5.94 12.09 -0.58
N PRO A 48 -4.79 12.79 -0.69
CA PRO A 48 -4.52 13.68 -1.82
C PRO A 48 -4.60 12.93 -3.15
N GLU A 49 -5.15 13.56 -4.19
CA GLU A 49 -5.28 12.95 -5.52
C GLU A 49 -3.95 12.42 -6.07
N ALA A 50 -2.84 13.14 -5.84
CA ALA A 50 -1.51 12.72 -6.26
C ALA A 50 -1.05 11.42 -5.58
N LEU A 51 -1.35 11.23 -4.29
CA LEU A 51 -1.04 9.99 -3.58
C LEU A 51 -1.98 8.87 -4.00
N LEU A 52 -3.27 9.17 -4.24
CA LEU A 52 -4.21 8.19 -4.79
C LEU A 52 -3.79 7.72 -6.19
N ALA A 53 -3.30 8.63 -7.04
CA ALA A 53 -2.75 8.30 -8.36
C ALA A 53 -1.50 7.44 -8.24
N LEU A 54 -0.58 7.76 -7.32
CA LEU A 54 0.59 6.95 -7.03
C LEU A 54 0.21 5.53 -6.59
N LEU A 55 -0.72 5.40 -5.64
CA LEU A 55 -1.21 4.10 -5.17
C LEU A 55 -1.87 3.29 -6.29
N LYS A 56 -2.64 3.93 -7.19
CA LYS A 56 -3.22 3.27 -8.37
C LYS A 56 -2.15 2.78 -9.34
N THR A 57 -1.10 3.56 -9.57
CA THR A 57 0.02 3.14 -10.42
C THR A 57 0.75 1.97 -9.79
N GLU A 58 1.11 2.05 -8.51
CA GLU A 58 1.87 0.99 -7.84
C GLU A 58 1.07 -0.29 -7.64
N VAL A 59 -0.23 -0.20 -7.31
CA VAL A 59 -1.08 -1.40 -7.16
C VAL A 59 -1.16 -2.22 -8.47
N SER A 60 -0.95 -1.58 -9.62
CA SER A 60 -0.89 -2.27 -10.92
C SER A 60 0.40 -3.04 -11.14
N ARG A 61 1.50 -2.63 -10.47
CA ARG A 61 2.83 -3.25 -10.54
C ARG A 61 2.96 -4.47 -9.63
N PHE A 62 2.18 -4.52 -8.55
CA PHE A 62 2.19 -5.68 -7.65
C PHE A 62 1.61 -6.95 -8.32
N PRO A 63 2.10 -8.15 -7.97
CA PRO A 63 1.55 -9.40 -8.47
C PRO A 63 0.06 -9.58 -8.16
N LYS A 64 -0.65 -10.31 -9.03
CA LYS A 64 -2.07 -10.68 -8.82
C LYS A 64 -2.26 -12.07 -8.23
N ALA A 65 -1.26 -12.94 -8.34
CA ALA A 65 -1.33 -14.34 -7.94
C ALA A 65 -0.22 -14.67 -6.94
N ASP A 66 -0.51 -15.60 -6.03
CA ASP A 66 0.34 -16.06 -4.93
C ASP A 66 1.79 -16.33 -5.36
N LYS A 67 1.95 -17.05 -6.47
CA LYS A 67 3.27 -17.43 -7.00
C LYS A 67 4.12 -16.24 -7.48
N GLY A 68 3.51 -15.10 -7.78
CA GLY A 68 4.24 -13.91 -8.23
C GLY A 68 4.81 -13.07 -7.09
N TRP A 69 4.23 -13.17 -5.88
CA TRP A 69 4.67 -12.42 -4.71
C TRP A 69 6.04 -12.88 -4.19
N ASP A 70 6.27 -14.19 -4.17
CA ASP A 70 7.56 -14.76 -3.77
C ASP A 70 8.70 -14.26 -4.68
N GLY A 71 8.47 -14.24 -6.00
CA GLY A 71 9.45 -13.76 -6.99
C GLY A 71 9.72 -12.26 -6.90
N PHE A 72 8.66 -11.46 -6.72
CA PHE A 72 8.77 -10.00 -6.55
C PHE A 72 9.60 -9.63 -5.31
N TYR A 73 9.32 -10.29 -4.18
CA TYR A 73 10.02 -10.00 -2.93
C TYR A 73 11.48 -10.48 -2.97
N LEU A 74 11.74 -11.69 -3.48
CA LEU A 74 13.10 -12.21 -3.62
C LEU A 74 13.96 -11.34 -4.56
N GLY A 75 13.39 -10.89 -5.67
CA GLY A 75 14.07 -9.98 -6.60
C GLY A 75 14.45 -8.67 -5.90
N THR A 76 13.50 -8.04 -5.22
CA THR A 76 13.70 -6.77 -4.54
C THR A 76 14.77 -6.89 -3.45
N VAL A 77 14.69 -7.87 -2.54
CA VAL A 77 15.66 -7.95 -1.43
C VAL A 77 17.06 -8.38 -1.88
N SER A 78 17.17 -9.21 -2.92
CA SER A 78 18.48 -9.57 -3.47
C SER A 78 19.21 -8.39 -4.10
N GLU A 79 18.48 -7.41 -4.63
CA GLU A 79 19.02 -6.16 -5.17
C GLU A 79 19.56 -5.23 -4.07
N TYR A 80 18.85 -5.09 -2.95
CA TYR A 80 19.19 -4.13 -1.88
C TYR A 80 20.02 -4.71 -0.74
N SER A 81 20.14 -6.03 -0.61
CA SER A 81 20.88 -6.67 0.48
C SER A 81 21.47 -8.03 0.06
N PRO A 82 22.50 -8.02 -0.82
CA PRO A 82 23.11 -9.23 -1.36
C PRO A 82 23.79 -10.11 -0.30
N SER A 83 24.05 -9.57 0.90
CA SER A 83 24.71 -10.25 2.02
C SER A 83 23.75 -11.02 2.95
N ILE A 84 22.43 -10.89 2.80
CA ILE A 84 21.46 -11.65 3.60
C ILE A 84 21.18 -12.99 2.90
N SER A 85 21.26 -14.10 3.63
CA SER A 85 20.94 -15.42 3.08
C SER A 85 19.49 -15.48 2.59
N GLN A 86 19.26 -16.15 1.45
CA GLN A 86 17.92 -16.27 0.86
C GLN A 86 16.87 -16.84 1.84
N GLU A 87 17.28 -17.71 2.76
CA GLU A 87 16.41 -18.27 3.80
C GLU A 87 15.95 -17.21 4.82
N ARG A 88 16.86 -16.32 5.25
CA ARG A 88 16.56 -15.24 6.17
C ARG A 88 15.74 -14.13 5.50
N ILE A 89 16.00 -13.86 4.22
CA ILE A 89 15.16 -13.02 3.34
C ILE A 89 13.75 -13.58 3.26
N ARG A 90 13.60 -14.89 3.00
CA ARG A 90 12.28 -15.54 2.97
C ARG A 90 11.56 -15.41 4.30
N LYS A 91 12.24 -15.64 5.43
CA LYS A 91 11.59 -15.63 6.75
C LYS A 91 11.11 -14.24 7.19
N ILE A 92 11.92 -13.20 6.99
CA ILE A 92 11.53 -11.80 7.31
C ILE A 92 10.53 -11.29 6.28
N GLY A 93 10.76 -11.65 5.02
CA GLY A 93 9.95 -11.21 3.90
C GLY A 93 8.57 -11.78 3.78
N LEU A 94 8.36 -13.02 4.21
CA LEU A 94 7.05 -13.65 4.08
C LEU A 94 5.99 -12.91 4.90
N GLU A 95 6.31 -12.48 6.10
CA GLU A 95 5.33 -11.80 6.98
C GLU A 95 5.01 -10.39 6.48
N GLU A 96 6.00 -9.65 5.98
CA GLU A 96 5.82 -8.32 5.42
C GLU A 96 5.10 -8.38 4.06
N THR A 97 5.48 -9.35 3.22
CA THR A 97 4.81 -9.63 1.94
C THR A 97 3.35 -9.99 2.14
N LYS A 98 3.03 -10.82 3.15
CA LYS A 98 1.63 -11.17 3.47
C LYS A 98 0.82 -9.92 3.81
N ARG A 99 1.37 -9.00 4.60
CA ARG A 99 0.67 -7.76 4.98
C ARG A 99 0.45 -6.83 3.78
N ILE A 100 1.50 -6.59 2.99
CA ILE A 100 1.41 -5.78 1.77
C ILE A 100 0.40 -6.39 0.80
N ARG A 101 0.43 -7.72 0.63
CA ARG A 101 -0.53 -8.44 -0.21
C ARG A 101 -1.97 -8.18 0.22
N ILE A 102 -2.28 -8.32 1.50
CA ILE A 102 -3.63 -8.08 2.04
C ILE A 102 -4.06 -6.64 1.74
N GLY A 103 -3.20 -5.65 2.00
CA GLY A 103 -3.50 -4.24 1.70
C GLY A 103 -3.74 -3.98 0.21
N VAL A 104 -2.94 -4.58 -0.66
CA VAL A 104 -3.09 -4.50 -2.12
C VAL A 104 -4.41 -5.12 -2.59
N GLU A 105 -4.79 -6.27 -2.04
CA GLU A 105 -6.07 -6.94 -2.37
C GLU A 105 -7.26 -6.09 -1.90
N LEU A 106 -7.22 -5.55 -0.67
CA LEU A 106 -8.22 -4.64 -0.14
C LEU A 106 -8.39 -3.40 -1.03
N PHE A 107 -7.28 -2.77 -1.42
CA PHE A 107 -7.31 -1.58 -2.27
C PHE A 107 -7.82 -1.89 -3.69
N ARG A 108 -7.45 -3.03 -4.28
CA ARG A 108 -7.99 -3.47 -5.59
C ARG A 108 -9.49 -3.69 -5.54
N ASN A 109 -10.00 -4.32 -4.49
CA ASN A 109 -11.44 -4.53 -4.33
C ASN A 109 -12.17 -3.19 -4.18
N TRP A 110 -11.63 -2.30 -3.35
CA TRP A 110 -12.16 -0.94 -3.22
C TRP A 110 -12.18 -0.17 -4.55
N LEU A 111 -11.11 -0.27 -5.35
CA LEU A 111 -11.06 0.33 -6.69
C LEU A 111 -12.08 -0.26 -7.66
N LYS A 112 -12.42 -1.55 -7.57
CA LYS A 112 -13.49 -2.14 -8.39
C LYS A 112 -14.86 -1.61 -7.95
N GLU A 113 -15.10 -1.55 -6.65
CA GLU A 113 -16.37 -1.10 -6.08
C GLU A 113 -16.62 0.41 -6.27
N ASN A 114 -15.56 1.24 -6.27
CA ASN A 114 -15.67 2.71 -6.27
C ASN A 114 -15.08 3.37 -7.53
N GLY A 115 -14.25 2.66 -8.28
CA GLY A 115 -13.59 3.15 -9.50
C GLY A 115 -14.42 2.96 -10.76
N ASP A 116 -15.33 1.98 -10.79
CA ASP A 116 -16.32 1.85 -11.88
C ASP A 116 -17.38 2.98 -11.79
N SER A 117 -17.76 3.38 -10.58
CA SER A 117 -18.81 4.36 -10.34
C SER A 117 -18.42 5.83 -10.58
N ARG A 118 -17.13 6.15 -10.81
CA ARG A 118 -16.68 7.52 -11.12
C ARG A 118 -16.64 7.83 -12.62
N SER A 119 -16.79 6.82 -13.48
CA SER A 119 -16.89 7.01 -14.93
C SER A 119 -18.29 7.45 -15.40
N GLU A 120 -19.31 7.34 -14.54
CA GLU A 120 -20.71 7.68 -14.86
C GLU A 120 -21.23 8.95 -14.15
N ARG A 121 -20.35 9.87 -13.74
CA ARG A 121 -20.78 11.24 -13.37
C ARG A 121 -20.18 12.26 -14.32
N LYS A 122 -20.67 12.26 -15.55
CA LYS A 122 -20.76 13.50 -16.34
C LYS A 122 -22.16 13.60 -16.92
N PHE A 123 -22.91 14.55 -16.34
CA PHE A 123 -23.99 15.26 -17.00
C PHE A 123 -23.47 15.96 -18.25
#